data_AF-A0A1F5EJG1-F1
#
_entry.id   AF-A0A1F5EJG1-F1
#
_cell.length_a   1.000
_cell.length_b   1.000
_cell.length_c   1.000
_cell.angle_alpha   90.00
_cell.angle_beta   90.00
_cell.angle_gamma   90.00
#
_symmetry.space_group_name_H-M   'P 1'
#
loop_
_entity.id
_entity.type
_entity.pdbx_description
1 polymer ?
#
loop_
_entity_poly.entity_id
_entity_poly.type
_entity_poly.pdbx_seq_one_letter_code
_entity_poly.pdbx_strand_id
1 'polypeptide(L)'
;MTNYLRKIKQIAICGLVILIGLSLLKYLPMYIWGKNILFDASGHIATAVFILYILWFFIDQNEKWRLPYLIFSFLILAIIAMQRILDNAHNDLGLLLGLIIGLLGIIFSRWKYFKDKIDF
;
A
#
# COMPACT_ATOMS: atom_id res chain seq x y z
N MET A 1 -10.82 24.80 -0.38
CA MET A 1 -9.64 24.02 -0.80
C MET A 1 -10.00 23.26 -2.07
N THR A 2 -9.33 23.55 -3.19
CA THR A 2 -9.65 22.90 -4.48
C THR A 2 -9.54 21.38 -4.37
N ASN A 3 -10.39 20.66 -5.13
CA ASN A 3 -10.51 19.21 -5.08
C ASN A 3 -9.15 18.51 -5.33
N TYR A 4 -8.29 19.13 -6.13
CA TYR A 4 -6.91 18.71 -6.41
C TYR A 4 -5.98 18.77 -5.20
N LEU A 5 -5.94 19.89 -4.46
CA LEU A 5 -5.09 20.04 -3.27
C LEU A 5 -5.44 18.99 -2.20
N ARG A 6 -6.72 18.63 -2.10
CA ARG A 6 -7.16 17.55 -1.22
C ARG A 6 -6.60 16.19 -1.65
N LYS A 7 -6.68 15.85 -2.94
CA LYS A 7 -6.10 14.60 -3.48
C LYS A 7 -4.59 14.53 -3.28
N ILE A 8 -3.86 15.62 -3.56
CA ILE A 8 -2.40 15.69 -3.34
C ILE A 8 -2.07 15.46 -1.86
N LYS A 9 -2.82 16.08 -0.93
CA LYS A 9 -2.65 15.85 0.50
C LYS A 9 -2.89 14.38 0.88
N GLN A 10 -3.89 13.72 0.28
CA GLN A 10 -4.15 12.30 0.53
C GLN A 10 -3.00 11.41 0.04
N ILE A 11 -2.47 11.67 -1.16
CA ILE A 11 -1.28 10.97 -1.69
C ILE A 11 -0.10 11.17 -0.73
N ALA A 12 0.17 12.41 -0.31
CA ALA A 12 1.27 12.72 0.58
C ALA A 12 1.14 12.01 1.94
N ILE A 13 -0.07 12.00 2.54
CA ILE A 13 -0.33 11.30 3.79
C ILE A 13 -0.16 9.78 3.61
N CYS A 14 -0.70 9.21 2.53
CA CYS A 14 -0.55 7.78 2.24
C CYS A 14 0.93 7.40 2.10
N GLY A 15 1.70 8.18 1.34
CA GLY A 15 3.13 7.98 1.16
C GLY A 15 3.90 8.11 2.48
N LEU A 16 3.58 9.11 3.31
CA LEU A 16 4.20 9.29 4.63
C LEU A 16 3.93 8.10 5.55
N VAL A 17 2.70 7.61 5.61
CA VAL A 17 2.34 6.43 6.42
C VAL A 17 3.08 5.18 5.92
N ILE A 18 3.17 4.99 4.61
CA ILE A 18 3.91 3.86 4.03
C ILE A 18 5.42 3.98 4.34
N LEU A 19 6.00 5.17 4.24
CA LEU A 19 7.42 5.40 4.58
C LEU A 19 7.70 5.13 6.05
N ILE A 20 6.83 5.58 6.96
CA ILE A 20 6.94 5.29 8.39
C ILE A 20 6.79 3.78 8.63
N GLY A 21 5.78 3.15 8.02
CA GLY A 21 5.56 1.71 8.14
C GLY A 21 6.75 0.88 7.66
N LEU A 22 7.33 1.22 6.51
CA LEU A 22 8.56 0.57 6.02
C LEU A 22 9.77 0.86 6.91
N SER A 23 9.90 2.07 7.44
CA SER A 23 10.97 2.39 8.40
C SER A 23 10.91 1.49 9.63
N LEU A 24 9.70 1.29 10.19
CA LEU A 24 9.49 0.52 11.40
C LEU A 24 9.48 -1.00 11.19
N LEU A 25 8.94 -1.48 10.06
CA LEU A 25 8.68 -2.91 9.83
C LEU A 25 9.61 -3.53 8.78
N LYS A 26 10.40 -2.72 8.07
CA LYS A 26 11.45 -3.18 7.16
C LYS A 26 12.83 -2.83 7.69
N TYR A 27 13.15 -1.54 7.71
CA TYR A 27 14.51 -1.07 7.91
C TYR A 27 14.99 -1.24 9.36
N LEU A 28 14.12 -0.99 10.35
CA LEU A 28 14.47 -1.20 11.75
C LEU A 28 14.73 -2.69 12.07
N PRO A 29 13.87 -3.65 11.66
CA PRO A 29 14.18 -5.07 11.79
C PRO A 29 15.48 -5.49 11.11
N MET A 30 15.72 -5.01 9.88
CA MET A 30 16.98 -5.31 9.17
C MET A 30 18.22 -4.76 9.88
N TYR A 31 18.07 -3.63 10.60
CA TYR A 31 19.14 -3.05 11.39
C TYR A 31 19.43 -3.87 12.66
N ILE A 32 18.41 -4.41 13.32
CA ILE A 32 18.53 -5.16 14.58
C ILE A 32 18.96 -6.62 14.34
N TRP A 33 18.31 -7.30 13.40
CA TRP A 33 18.47 -8.74 13.16
C TRP A 33 19.31 -9.09 11.92
N GLY A 34 19.77 -8.08 11.18
CA GLY A 34 20.59 -8.24 9.98
C GLY A 34 19.79 -8.24 8.67
N LYS A 35 20.51 -8.13 7.55
CA LYS A 35 19.93 -7.88 6.22
C LYS A 35 19.18 -9.04 5.57
N ASN A 36 19.32 -10.26 6.11
CA ASN A 36 18.78 -11.50 5.50
C ASN A 36 17.57 -12.07 6.27
N ILE A 37 16.81 -11.22 6.94
CA ILE A 37 15.54 -11.63 7.53
C ILE A 37 14.47 -11.73 6.43
N LEU A 38 13.65 -12.79 6.48
CA LEU A 38 12.60 -13.05 5.47
C LEU A 38 11.23 -12.50 5.88
N PHE A 39 11.08 -12.15 7.17
CA PHE A 39 9.81 -11.73 7.79
C PHE A 39 9.66 -10.20 7.89
N ASP A 40 10.61 -9.43 7.34
CA ASP A 40 10.48 -7.97 7.26
C ASP A 40 9.47 -7.58 6.17
N ALA A 41 8.92 -6.38 6.30
CA ALA A 41 7.90 -5.93 5.36
C ALA A 41 8.42 -5.84 3.91
N SER A 42 7.61 -6.35 2.98
CA SER A 42 7.92 -6.28 1.55
C SER A 42 7.74 -4.85 1.02
N GLY A 43 8.86 -4.17 0.82
CA GLY A 43 8.89 -2.84 0.20
C GLY A 43 8.29 -2.82 -1.21
N HIS A 44 8.42 -3.93 -1.96
CA HIS A 44 7.85 -4.06 -3.29
C HIS A 44 6.31 -4.03 -3.24
N ILE A 45 5.70 -4.79 -2.32
CA ILE A 45 4.24 -4.80 -2.15
C ILE A 45 3.75 -3.43 -1.68
N ALA A 46 4.37 -2.85 -0.64
CA ALA A 46 3.97 -1.54 -0.13
C ALA A 46 4.06 -0.43 -1.20
N THR A 47 5.13 -0.44 -2.00
CA THR A 47 5.32 0.51 -3.11
C THR A 47 4.31 0.28 -4.23
N ALA A 48 4.04 -0.99 -4.59
CA ALA A 48 3.03 -1.31 -5.60
C ALA A 48 1.64 -0.83 -5.18
N VAL A 49 1.24 -1.05 -3.92
CA VAL A 49 -0.02 -0.53 -3.37
C VAL A 49 -0.07 1.00 -3.46
N PHE A 50 1.02 1.68 -3.14
CA PHE A 50 1.10 3.14 -3.25
C PHE A 50 0.92 3.64 -4.69
N ILE A 51 1.61 3.02 -5.66
CA ILE A 51 1.50 3.39 -7.08
C ILE A 51 0.08 3.12 -7.60
N LEU A 52 -0.50 1.96 -7.28
CA LEU A 52 -1.89 1.64 -7.64
C LEU A 52 -2.88 2.62 -7.00
N TYR A 53 -2.62 3.07 -5.77
CA TYR A 53 -3.41 4.12 -5.13
C TYR A 53 -3.30 5.48 -5.84
N ILE A 54 -2.12 5.86 -6.34
CA ILE A 54 -1.97 7.07 -7.14
C ILE A 54 -2.78 6.97 -8.44
N LEU A 55 -2.69 5.82 -9.13
CA LEU A 55 -3.41 5.57 -10.37
C LEU A 55 -4.94 5.54 -10.15
N TRP A 56 -5.39 5.07 -8.99
CA TRP A 56 -6.81 5.08 -8.61
C TRP A 56 -7.43 6.48 -8.75
N PHE A 57 -6.71 7.58 -8.51
CA PHE A 57 -7.27 8.93 -8.61
C PHE A 57 -7.78 9.29 -10.02
N PHE A 58 -7.14 8.73 -11.05
CA PHE A 58 -7.55 8.93 -12.45
C PHE A 58 -8.73 8.03 -12.79
N ILE A 59 -8.70 6.78 -12.32
CA ILE A 59 -9.76 5.80 -12.55
C ILE A 59 -11.06 6.20 -11.84
N ASP A 60 -10.96 6.77 -10.65
CA ASP A 60 -12.12 7.15 -9.84
C ASP A 60 -13.01 8.23 -10.50
N GLN A 61 -12.50 8.89 -11.55
CA GLN A 61 -13.28 9.82 -12.37
C GLN A 61 -14.31 9.12 -13.26
N ASN A 62 -14.17 7.81 -13.51
CA ASN A 62 -15.09 7.04 -14.33
C ASN A 62 -15.53 5.76 -13.61
N GLU A 63 -16.79 5.74 -13.16
CA GLU A 63 -17.33 4.66 -12.33
C GLU A 63 -17.25 3.28 -12.98
N LYS A 64 -17.37 3.22 -14.32
CA LYS A 64 -17.31 1.97 -15.09
C LYS A 64 -15.94 1.29 -14.99
N TRP A 65 -14.88 2.05 -14.75
CA TRP A 65 -13.51 1.53 -14.66
C TRP A 65 -13.10 1.13 -13.23
N ARG A 66 -13.87 1.50 -12.21
CA ARG A 66 -13.52 1.21 -10.80
C ARG A 66 -13.36 -0.28 -10.53
N LEU A 67 -14.34 -1.10 -10.91
CA LEU A 67 -14.31 -2.55 -10.70
C LEU A 67 -13.25 -3.25 -11.55
N PRO A 68 -13.15 -3.01 -12.88
CA PRO A 68 -12.07 -3.57 -13.69
C PRO A 68 -10.68 -3.22 -13.15
N TYR A 69 -10.47 -1.99 -12.70
CA TYR A 69 -9.20 -1.56 -12.16
C TYR A 69 -8.89 -2.18 -10.79
N LEU A 70 -9.90 -2.42 -9.96
CA LEU A 70 -9.73 -3.15 -8.70
C LEU A 70 -9.24 -4.58 -8.98
N ILE A 71 -9.87 -5.29 -9.91
CA ILE A 71 -9.46 -6.65 -10.34
C ILE A 71 -8.03 -6.61 -10.89
N PHE A 72 -7.72 -5.65 -11.76
CA PHE A 72 -6.37 -5.44 -12.29
C PHE A 72 -5.35 -5.23 -11.17
N SER A 73 -5.67 -4.38 -10.18
CA SER A 73 -4.79 -4.09 -9.05
C SER A 73 -4.50 -5.35 -8.23
N PHE A 74 -5.51 -6.19 -7.97
CA PHE A 74 -5.31 -7.48 -7.30
C PHE A 74 -4.43 -8.43 -8.10
N LEU A 75 -4.60 -8.51 -9.42
CA LEU A 75 -3.74 -9.34 -10.28
C LEU A 75 -2.29 -8.87 -10.25
N ILE A 76 -2.03 -7.56 -10.33
CA ILE A 76 -0.68 -7.00 -10.23
C ILE A 76 -0.05 -7.34 -8.87
N LEU A 77 -0.77 -7.16 -7.78
CA LEU A 77 -0.27 -7.50 -6.44
C LEU A 77 0.01 -9.00 -6.29
N ALA A 78 -0.84 -9.86 -6.85
CA ALA A 78 -0.64 -11.30 -6.85
C ALA A 78 0.62 -11.70 -7.65
N ILE A 79 0.83 -11.11 -8.83
CA ILE A 79 2.03 -11.36 -9.65
C ILE A 79 3.30 -10.94 -8.90
N ILE A 80 3.32 -9.75 -8.30
CA ILE A 80 4.47 -9.28 -7.52
C ILE A 80 4.70 -10.17 -6.30
N ALA A 81 3.64 -10.58 -5.61
CA ALA A 81 3.75 -11.50 -4.48
C ALA A 81 4.37 -12.83 -4.91
N MET A 82 3.87 -13.45 -5.99
CA MET A 82 4.43 -14.70 -6.52
C MET A 82 5.90 -14.55 -6.90
N GLN A 83 6.27 -13.48 -7.61
CA GLN A 83 7.67 -13.23 -7.96
C GLN A 83 8.56 -13.19 -6.71
N ARG A 84 8.12 -12.50 -5.65
CA ARG A 84 8.90 -12.38 -4.40
C ARG A 84 9.03 -13.70 -3.62
N ILE A 85 8.02 -14.58 -3.71
CA ILE A 85 8.08 -15.94 -3.14
C ILE A 85 9.07 -16.79 -3.94
N LEU A 86 8.99 -16.76 -5.28
CA LEU A 86 9.87 -17.52 -6.17
C LEU A 86 11.34 -17.12 -6.01
N ASP A 87 11.61 -15.83 -5.80
CA ASP A 87 12.95 -15.30 -5.55
C ASP A 87 13.49 -15.60 -4.13
N ASN A 88 12.72 -16.32 -3.29
CA ASN A 88 13.01 -16.57 -1.86
C ASN A 88 13.36 -15.27 -1.10
N ALA A 89 12.76 -14.15 -1.51
CA ALA A 89 13.17 -12.84 -1.05
C ALA A 89 12.35 -12.32 0.15
N HIS A 90 11.17 -12.90 0.39
CA HIS A 90 10.37 -12.76 1.61
C HIS A 90 9.56 -14.04 1.84
N ASN A 91 9.21 -14.32 3.10
CA ASN A 91 8.19 -15.30 3.42
C ASN A 91 6.78 -14.67 3.35
N ASP A 92 5.75 -15.50 3.52
CA ASP A 92 4.35 -15.07 3.46
C ASP A 92 4.04 -13.91 4.44
N LEU A 93 4.67 -13.90 5.61
CA LEU A 93 4.52 -12.84 6.61
C LEU A 93 5.08 -11.50 6.13
N GLY A 94 6.25 -11.50 5.50
CA GLY A 94 6.85 -10.27 4.96
C GLY A 94 5.98 -9.64 3.86
N LEU A 95 5.35 -10.47 3.02
CA LEU A 95 4.39 -10.03 2.00
C LEU A 95 3.12 -9.45 2.63
N LEU A 96 2.56 -10.15 3.62
CA LEU A 96 1.37 -9.71 4.35
C LEU A 96 1.62 -8.37 5.06
N LEU A 97 2.76 -8.19 5.71
CA LEU A 97 3.13 -6.92 6.35
C LEU A 97 3.23 -5.78 5.33
N GLY A 98 3.82 -6.02 4.17
CA GLY A 98 3.86 -5.04 3.07
C GLY A 98 2.46 -4.61 2.62
N LEU A 99 1.54 -5.58 2.51
CA LEU A 99 0.13 -5.33 2.16
C LEU A 99 -0.57 -4.50 3.24
N ILE A 100 -0.43 -4.88 4.51
CA ILE A 100 -1.04 -4.19 5.66
C ILE A 100 -0.58 -2.73 5.72
N ILE A 101 0.73 -2.47 5.56
CA ILE A 101 1.27 -1.09 5.53
C ILE A 101 0.61 -0.28 4.41
N GLY A 102 0.49 -0.86 3.21
CA GLY A 102 -0.14 -0.21 2.07
C GLY A 102 -1.63 0.12 2.34
N LEU A 103 -2.39 -0.85 2.85
CA LEU A 103 -3.80 -0.67 3.18
C LEU A 103 -4.01 0.38 4.28
N LEU A 104 -3.19 0.36 5.34
CA LEU A 104 -3.22 1.38 6.38
C LEU A 104 -2.93 2.77 5.81
N GLY A 105 -1.97 2.90 4.90
CA GLY A 105 -1.72 4.17 4.20
C GLY A 105 -2.96 4.71 3.48
N ILE A 106 -3.69 3.84 2.77
CA ILE A 106 -4.93 4.19 2.08
C ILE A 106 -6.04 4.57 3.09
N ILE A 107 -6.21 3.79 4.16
CA ILE A 107 -7.22 4.06 5.19
C ILE A 107 -6.95 5.39 5.89
N PHE A 108 -5.74 5.61 6.38
CA PHE A 108 -5.37 6.85 7.08
C PHE A 108 -5.48 8.08 6.19
N SER A 109 -5.05 8.00 4.93
CA SER A 109 -5.18 9.12 3.98
C SER A 109 -6.65 9.49 3.69
N ARG A 110 -7.57 8.54 3.80
CA ARG A 110 -9.01 8.74 3.59
C ARG A 110 -9.82 8.61 4.88
N TRP A 111 -9.21 8.84 6.06
CA TRP A 111 -9.84 8.58 7.36
C TRP A 111 -11.25 9.16 7.49
N LYS A 112 -11.45 10.43 7.09
CA LYS A 112 -12.77 11.07 7.12
C LYS A 112 -13.83 10.28 6.33
N TYR A 113 -13.50 9.88 5.11
CA TYR A 113 -14.42 9.11 4.26
C TYR A 113 -14.81 7.76 4.88
N PHE A 114 -13.88 7.08 5.55
CA PHE A 114 -14.18 5.82 6.22
C PHE A 114 -14.92 6.03 7.54
N LYS A 115 -14.53 7.04 8.33
CA LYS A 115 -15.21 7.40 9.58
C LYS A 115 -16.68 7.73 9.36
N ASP A 116 -16.98 8.57 8.36
CA ASP A 116 -18.35 8.99 8.03
C ASP A 116 -19.24 7.82 7.55
N LYS A 117 -18.66 6.65 7.22
CA LYS A 117 -19.41 5.43 6.86
C LYS A 117 -19.55 4.44 8.03
N ILE A 118 -18.82 4.64 9.12
CA ILE A 118 -18.78 3.73 10.27
C ILE A 118 -19.57 4.30 11.46
N ASP A 119 -19.57 5.63 11.63
CA ASP A 119 -20.45 6.31 12.59
C ASP A 119 -21.89 6.25 12.04
N PHE A 120 -22.67 5.29 12.57
CA PHE A 120 -24.11 5.10 12.32
C PHE A 120 -24.96 6.09 13.11
#